data_AF-A0A925IBG8-F1
#
_entry.id   AF-A0A925IBG8-F1
#
_cell.length_a   1.000
_cell.length_b   1.000
_cell.length_c   1.000
_cell.angle_alpha   90.00
_cell.angle_beta   90.00
_cell.angle_gamma   90.00
#
_symmetry.space_group_name_H-M   'P 1'
#
loop_
_entity.id
_entity.type
_entity.pdbx_description
1 polymer ?
#
loop_
_entity_poly.entity_id
_entity_poly.type
_entity_poly.pdbx_seq_one_letter_code
_entity_poly.pdbx_strand_id
1 'polypeptide(L)'
;MEFLKNARRRSLLSEIVYIGLNIGLAIVVVLVIRATESPWPAVGLIFLSKWRVLAVKPRYWFVNVQANLVDFIVSISLVVFLYTTYISNVGGFQKVFILGVFTLLYICWLLFLKPQSKRLYVALQAGVALSAGVAALYTISYGWPASTVVVLMWLIGFATAHHVLASYNETHILFLSLLWGLVMAELGWLAYHWTIAYSLGSESVLLPRVSLTVLCIGFILQQCYDSYYHHQKIRGNDIILPVLFTISIIVIVPIVLNLWGGANVTIGI
;
A
#
# COMPACT_ATOMS: atom_id res chain seq x y z
N MET A 1 -7.93 11.82 46.39
CA MET A 1 -8.23 11.42 44.99
C MET A 1 -7.50 12.33 43.98
N GLU A 2 -6.16 12.42 44.04
CA GLU A 2 -5.39 13.25 43.09
C GLU A 2 -4.39 12.46 42.22
N PHE A 3 -4.06 11.21 42.59
CA PHE A 3 -3.12 10.38 41.84
C PHE A 3 -3.68 9.75 40.56
N LEU A 4 -4.99 9.85 40.31
CA LEU A 4 -5.64 9.33 39.09
C LEU A 4 -5.72 10.35 37.94
N LYS A 5 -5.31 11.60 38.16
CA LYS A 5 -5.32 12.64 37.11
C LYS A 5 -4.04 12.63 36.25
N ASN A 6 -2.96 12.01 36.73
CA ASN A 6 -1.67 11.96 36.04
C ASN A 6 -1.51 10.80 35.04
N ALA A 7 -2.45 9.85 35.00
CA ALA A 7 -2.43 8.74 34.03
C ALA A 7 -2.93 9.14 32.62
N ARG A 8 -3.43 10.36 32.43
CA ARG A 8 -4.09 10.79 31.18
C ARG A 8 -3.20 11.57 30.21
N ARG A 9 -1.98 11.96 30.62
CA ARG A 9 -0.98 12.49 29.68
C ARG A 9 -0.07 11.33 29.28
N ARG A 10 -0.11 10.90 28.02
CA ARG A 10 1.01 10.13 27.46
C ARG A 10 2.28 10.92 27.80
N SER A 11 3.26 10.29 28.45
CA SER A 11 4.47 11.01 28.83
C SER A 11 5.13 11.54 27.55
N LEU A 12 5.58 12.79 27.54
CA LEU A 12 6.27 13.38 26.39
C LEU A 12 7.45 12.50 25.94
N LEU A 13 8.11 11.86 26.90
CA LEU A 13 9.15 10.85 26.64
C LEU A 13 8.65 9.67 25.80
N SER A 14 7.46 9.12 26.11
CA SER A 14 6.89 8.03 25.32
C SER A 14 6.58 8.46 23.88
N GLU A 15 6.17 9.70 23.66
CA GLU A 15 5.87 10.22 22.33
C GLU A 15 7.14 10.49 21.53
N ILE A 16 8.16 11.09 22.16
CA ILE A 16 9.48 11.29 21.55
C ILE A 16 10.12 9.95 21.17
N VAL A 17 10.08 8.96 22.08
CA VAL A 17 10.61 7.61 21.80
C VAL A 17 9.84 6.95 20.66
N TYR A 18 8.50 7.08 20.62
CA TYR A 18 7.70 6.56 19.52
C TYR A 18 8.10 7.19 18.17
N ILE A 19 8.23 8.51 18.12
CA ILE A 19 8.61 9.23 16.89
C ILE A 19 10.03 8.84 16.47
N GLY A 20 10.97 8.88 17.41
CA GLY A 20 12.38 8.55 17.16
C GLY A 20 12.59 7.12 16.67
N LEU A 21 11.89 6.14 17.25
CA LEU A 21 11.97 4.75 16.80
C LEU A 21 11.38 4.53 15.40
N ASN A 22 10.28 5.17 15.05
CA ASN A 22 9.70 5.04 13.71
C ASN A 22 10.55 5.71 12.63
N ILE A 23 11.10 6.89 12.92
CA ILE A 23 12.06 7.55 12.03
C ILE A 23 13.33 6.72 11.89
N GLY A 24 13.85 6.23 13.03
CA GLY A 24 15.00 5.34 13.07
C GLY A 24 14.79 4.09 12.23
N LEU A 25 13.63 3.43 12.34
CA LEU A 25 13.29 2.27 11.53
C LEU A 25 13.36 2.59 10.03
N ALA A 26 12.75 3.69 9.59
CA ALA A 26 12.76 4.09 8.19
C ALA A 26 14.19 4.33 7.66
N ILE A 27 15.03 5.00 8.44
CA ILE A 27 16.44 5.25 8.09
C ILE A 27 17.23 3.95 8.05
N VAL A 28 17.10 3.09 9.07
CA VAL A 28 17.84 1.82 9.14
C VAL A 28 17.48 0.91 7.97
N VAL A 29 16.22 0.86 7.53
CA VAL A 29 15.82 0.12 6.33
C VAL A 29 16.65 0.54 5.10
N VAL A 30 16.81 1.85 4.87
CA VAL A 30 17.61 2.36 3.75
C VAL A 30 19.08 1.98 3.91
N LEU A 31 19.63 2.15 5.11
CA LEU A 31 21.03 1.83 5.38
C LEU A 31 21.33 0.35 5.18
N VAL A 32 20.41 -0.53 5.60
CA VAL A 32 20.54 -1.98 5.42
C VAL A 32 20.54 -2.35 3.93
N ILE A 33 19.63 -1.78 3.13
CA ILE A 33 19.62 -2.01 1.67
C ILE A 33 20.94 -1.55 1.04
N ARG A 34 21.44 -0.37 1.45
CA ARG A 34 22.71 0.18 0.93
C ARG A 34 23.94 -0.63 1.36
N ALA A 35 23.93 -1.25 2.53
CA ALA A 35 25.05 -2.00 3.07
C ALA A 35 25.09 -3.46 2.61
N THR A 36 23.93 -4.07 2.37
CA THR A 36 23.81 -5.49 2.01
C THR A 36 23.54 -5.74 0.54
N GLU A 37 23.18 -4.69 -0.21
CA GLU A 37 22.78 -4.75 -1.62
C GLU A 37 21.63 -5.74 -1.88
N SER A 38 20.87 -6.06 -0.84
CA SER A 38 19.83 -7.10 -0.86
C SER A 38 18.55 -6.58 -0.19
N PRO A 39 17.36 -6.91 -0.72
CA PRO A 39 16.09 -6.52 -0.09
C PRO A 39 15.75 -7.39 1.13
N TRP A 40 16.24 -8.62 1.21
CA TRP A 40 15.82 -9.60 2.22
C TRP A 40 16.13 -9.20 3.66
N PRO A 41 17.31 -8.64 3.99
CA PRO A 41 17.59 -8.18 5.36
C PRO A 41 16.65 -7.05 5.79
N ALA A 42 16.29 -6.15 4.86
CA ALA A 42 15.34 -5.07 5.13
C ALA A 42 13.91 -5.60 5.34
N VAL A 43 13.47 -6.59 4.55
CA VAL A 43 12.20 -7.30 4.77
C VAL A 43 12.19 -7.97 6.15
N GLY A 44 13.25 -8.68 6.51
CA GLY A 44 13.41 -9.29 7.84
C GLY A 44 13.31 -8.27 8.96
N LEU A 45 13.97 -7.11 8.80
CA LEU A 45 13.90 -6.00 9.77
C LEU A 45 12.47 -5.48 9.93
N ILE A 46 11.68 -5.37 8.85
CA ILE A 46 10.26 -4.99 8.95
C ILE A 46 9.47 -6.00 9.76
N PHE A 47 9.64 -7.30 9.51
CA PHE A 47 8.95 -8.32 10.31
C PHE A 47 9.33 -8.25 11.79
N LEU A 48 10.62 -8.09 12.09
CA LEU A 48 11.12 -7.91 13.47
C LEU A 48 10.56 -6.64 14.13
N SER A 49 10.45 -5.54 13.39
CA SER A 49 9.88 -4.28 13.91
C SER A 49 8.43 -4.45 14.37
N LYS A 50 7.71 -5.42 13.80
CA LYS A 50 6.30 -5.72 14.12
C LYS A 50 6.14 -6.95 15.02
N TRP A 51 7.15 -7.32 15.80
CA TRP A 51 7.12 -8.47 16.73
C TRP A 51 5.85 -8.55 17.60
N ARG A 52 5.25 -7.40 17.93
CA ARG A 52 3.99 -7.29 18.68
C ARG A 52 2.81 -8.04 18.05
N VAL A 53 2.80 -8.23 16.73
CA VAL A 53 1.77 -9.00 16.02
C VAL A 53 1.76 -10.47 16.48
N LEU A 54 2.94 -11.00 16.85
CA LEU A 54 3.12 -12.39 17.30
C LEU A 54 3.20 -12.51 18.83
N ALA A 55 3.35 -11.40 19.57
CA ALA A 55 3.45 -11.36 21.03
C ALA A 55 2.10 -11.57 21.76
N VAL A 56 1.24 -12.40 21.19
CA VAL A 56 -0.10 -12.75 21.68
C VAL A 56 -0.25 -14.28 21.69
N LYS A 57 -1.31 -14.80 22.33
CA LYS A 57 -1.56 -16.25 22.35
C LYS A 57 -1.67 -16.79 20.91
N PRO A 58 -1.07 -17.95 20.59
CA PRO A 58 -1.06 -18.52 19.22
C PRO A 58 -2.41 -18.58 18.52
N ARG A 59 -3.49 -18.83 19.27
CA ARG A 59 -4.87 -18.84 18.76
C ARG A 59 -5.29 -17.51 18.08
N TYR A 60 -4.73 -16.37 18.50
CA TYR A 60 -5.08 -15.05 17.96
C TYR A 60 -4.12 -14.56 16.88
N TRP A 61 -3.10 -15.35 16.51
CA TRP A 61 -2.11 -14.92 15.51
C TRP A 61 -2.75 -14.58 14.18
N PHE A 62 -3.68 -15.42 13.71
CA PHE A 62 -4.36 -15.20 12.44
C PHE A 62 -5.08 -13.85 12.38
N VAL A 63 -5.86 -13.53 13.41
CA VAL A 63 -6.61 -12.27 13.50
C VAL A 63 -5.66 -11.06 13.57
N ASN A 64 -4.58 -11.16 14.35
CA ASN A 64 -3.61 -10.08 14.46
C ASN A 64 -2.79 -9.87 13.18
N VAL A 65 -2.43 -10.95 12.48
CA VAL A 65 -1.77 -10.85 11.17
C VAL A 65 -2.72 -10.16 10.19
N GLN A 66 -3.97 -10.61 10.11
CA GLN A 66 -4.99 -9.98 9.24
C GLN A 66 -5.15 -8.49 9.51
N ALA A 67 -5.25 -8.09 10.77
CA ALA A 67 -5.39 -6.69 11.16
C ALA A 67 -4.17 -5.80 10.80
N ASN A 68 -3.00 -6.42 10.55
CA ASN A 68 -1.77 -5.71 10.22
C ASN A 68 -1.32 -5.93 8.76
N LEU A 69 -2.07 -6.68 7.94
CA LEU A 69 -1.69 -6.99 6.55
C LEU A 69 -1.47 -5.73 5.71
N VAL A 70 -2.34 -4.72 5.84
CA VAL A 70 -2.20 -3.43 5.14
C VAL A 70 -0.86 -2.75 5.46
N ASP A 71 -0.45 -2.77 6.72
CA ASP A 71 0.82 -2.19 7.16
C ASP A 71 2.04 -3.00 6.68
N PHE A 72 1.92 -4.33 6.62
CA PHE A 72 2.94 -5.18 6.00
C PHE A 72 3.07 -4.89 4.49
N ILE A 73 1.96 -4.80 3.76
CA ILE A 73 1.94 -4.52 2.32
C ILE A 73 2.65 -3.20 2.04
N VAL A 74 2.30 -2.11 2.73
CA VAL A 74 2.96 -0.80 2.52
C VAL A 74 4.43 -0.85 2.87
N SER A 75 4.80 -1.46 3.99
CA SER A 75 6.20 -1.53 4.42
C SER A 75 7.05 -2.34 3.44
N ILE A 76 6.56 -3.48 2.95
CA ILE A 76 7.24 -4.31 1.95
C ILE A 76 7.34 -3.58 0.61
N SER A 77 6.27 -2.90 0.19
CA SER A 77 6.27 -2.10 -1.05
C SER A 77 7.35 -1.02 -1.03
N LEU A 78 7.53 -0.36 0.11
CA LEU A 78 8.57 0.65 0.27
C LEU A 78 9.98 0.04 0.21
N VAL A 79 10.19 -1.15 0.76
CA VAL A 79 11.48 -1.86 0.58
C VAL A 79 11.75 -2.18 -0.87
N VAL A 80 10.73 -2.63 -1.60
CA VAL A 80 10.83 -2.89 -3.04
C VAL A 80 11.23 -1.61 -3.78
N PHE A 81 10.55 -0.49 -3.54
CA PHE A 81 10.88 0.78 -4.21
C PHE A 81 12.28 1.30 -3.85
N LEU A 82 12.70 1.17 -2.58
CA LEU A 82 14.04 1.55 -2.15
C LEU A 82 15.11 0.67 -2.82
N TYR A 83 14.87 -0.64 -2.91
CA TYR A 83 15.79 -1.56 -3.56
C TYR A 83 15.89 -1.32 -5.07
N THR A 84 14.76 -1.18 -5.77
CA THR A 84 14.74 -0.92 -7.22
C THR A 84 15.40 0.41 -7.57
N THR A 85 15.21 1.43 -6.72
CA THR A 85 15.92 2.71 -6.83
C THR A 85 17.42 2.53 -6.61
N TYR A 86 17.82 1.74 -5.61
CA TYR A 86 19.22 1.52 -5.29
C TYR A 86 19.99 0.83 -6.43
N ILE A 87 19.41 -0.21 -7.05
CA ILE A 87 20.03 -0.94 -8.17
C ILE A 87 19.97 -0.20 -9.51
N SER A 88 19.10 0.82 -9.62
CA SER A 88 18.97 1.58 -10.87
C SER A 88 20.25 2.31 -11.28
N ASN A 89 20.49 2.43 -12.58
CA ASN A 89 21.64 3.12 -13.18
C ASN A 89 21.44 4.65 -13.25
N VAL A 90 20.99 5.23 -12.15
CA VAL A 90 20.73 6.67 -12.03
C VAL A 90 21.90 7.36 -11.31
N GLY A 91 22.23 8.59 -11.72
CA GLY A 91 23.31 9.38 -11.13
C GLY A 91 23.22 9.50 -9.61
N GLY A 92 24.36 9.54 -8.92
CA GLY A 92 24.45 9.43 -7.46
C GLY A 92 23.58 10.43 -6.69
N PHE A 93 23.53 11.69 -7.14
CA PHE A 93 22.68 12.73 -6.53
C PHE A 93 21.19 12.40 -6.62
N GLN A 94 20.71 12.04 -7.82
CA GLN A 94 19.31 11.71 -8.05
C GLN A 94 18.88 10.43 -7.33
N LYS A 95 19.78 9.44 -7.25
CA LYS A 95 19.55 8.21 -6.45
C LYS A 95 19.31 8.54 -4.98
N VAL A 96 20.19 9.35 -4.36
CA VAL A 96 20.03 9.76 -2.95
C VAL A 96 18.74 10.56 -2.75
N PHE A 97 18.40 11.45 -3.68
CA PHE A 97 17.16 12.22 -3.63
C PHE A 97 15.91 11.31 -3.62
N ILE A 98 15.81 10.36 -4.55
CA ILE A 98 14.65 9.46 -4.64
C ILE A 98 14.55 8.54 -3.42
N LEU A 99 15.68 8.02 -2.91
CA LEU A 99 15.71 7.27 -1.66
C LEU A 99 15.20 8.12 -0.48
N GLY A 100 15.62 9.39 -0.42
CA GLY A 100 15.14 10.35 0.57
C GLY A 100 13.62 10.55 0.50
N VAL A 101 13.05 10.70 -0.70
CA VAL A 101 11.60 10.83 -0.90
C VAL A 101 10.85 9.60 -0.40
N PHE A 102 11.26 8.37 -0.77
CA PHE A 102 10.61 7.15 -0.28
C PHE A 102 10.73 6.98 1.23
N THR A 103 11.86 7.39 1.82
CA THR A 103 12.05 7.38 3.27
C THR A 103 11.09 8.34 3.96
N LEU A 104 10.93 9.55 3.43
CA LEU A 104 9.98 10.53 3.96
C LEU A 104 8.54 10.02 3.84
N LEU A 105 8.17 9.40 2.70
CA LEU A 105 6.87 8.76 2.53
C LEU A 105 6.66 7.65 3.57
N TYR A 106 7.68 6.86 3.89
CA TYR A 106 7.58 5.84 4.93
C TYR A 106 7.39 6.43 6.34
N ILE A 107 8.13 7.49 6.66
CA ILE A 107 7.97 8.23 7.93
C ILE A 107 6.54 8.79 8.03
N CYS A 108 6.05 9.41 6.96
CA CYS A 108 4.69 9.94 6.89
C CYS A 108 3.64 8.85 7.08
N TRP A 109 3.85 7.68 6.49
CA TRP A 109 3.01 6.50 6.72
C TRP A 109 2.97 6.13 8.20
N LEU A 110 4.14 5.93 8.83
CA LEU A 110 4.24 5.46 10.21
C LEU A 110 3.71 6.46 11.26
N LEU A 111 3.91 7.76 11.04
CA LEU A 111 3.58 8.80 12.01
C LEU A 111 2.19 9.41 11.82
N PHE A 112 1.72 9.57 10.58
CA PHE A 112 0.49 10.33 10.31
C PHE A 112 -0.65 9.47 9.82
N LEU A 113 -0.42 8.61 8.81
CA LEU A 113 -1.51 7.88 8.19
C LEU A 113 -1.91 6.64 8.99
N LYS A 114 -0.93 5.79 9.35
CA LYS A 114 -1.15 4.54 10.10
C LYS A 114 -1.91 4.68 11.43
N PRO A 115 -1.62 5.65 12.33
CA PRO A 115 -2.26 5.69 13.64
C PRO A 115 -3.73 6.15 13.62
N GLN A 116 -4.24 6.60 12.48
CA GLN A 116 -5.60 7.10 12.37
C GLN A 116 -6.60 5.94 12.26
N SER A 117 -7.71 6.03 12.99
CA SER A 117 -8.78 5.02 13.01
C SER A 117 -10.10 5.52 12.44
N LYS A 118 -10.17 6.78 12.00
CA LYS A 118 -11.38 7.33 11.38
C LYS A 118 -11.61 6.64 10.02
N ARG A 119 -12.88 6.35 9.70
CA ARG A 119 -13.36 5.71 8.45
C ARG A 119 -12.62 6.18 7.19
N LEU A 120 -12.53 7.49 6.97
CA LEU A 120 -11.81 8.06 5.83
C LEU A 120 -10.32 7.69 5.81
N TYR A 121 -9.63 7.75 6.94
CA TYR A 121 -8.21 7.41 7.02
C TYR A 121 -7.98 5.90 6.88
N VAL A 122 -8.90 5.06 7.35
CA VAL A 122 -8.85 3.61 7.11
C VAL A 122 -8.99 3.30 5.61
N ALA A 123 -9.91 3.99 4.91
CA ALA A 123 -10.03 3.90 3.46
C ALA A 123 -8.77 4.39 2.73
N LEU A 124 -8.16 5.50 3.18
CA LEU A 124 -6.88 5.98 2.64
C LEU A 124 -5.73 5.00 2.89
N GLN A 125 -5.65 4.39 4.07
CA GLN A 125 -4.64 3.36 4.38
C GLN A 125 -4.77 2.17 3.43
N ALA A 126 -6.00 1.68 3.21
CA ALA A 126 -6.26 0.61 2.27
C ALA A 126 -5.96 1.00 0.82
N GLY A 127 -6.30 2.23 0.41
CA GLY A 127 -5.97 2.76 -0.93
C GLY A 127 -4.46 2.88 -1.17
N VAL A 128 -3.70 3.33 -0.17
CA VAL A 128 -2.23 3.37 -0.24
C VAL A 128 -1.66 1.96 -0.29
N ALA A 129 -2.15 1.03 0.51
CA ALA A 129 -1.70 -0.37 0.45
C ALA A 129 -2.05 -1.04 -0.89
N LEU A 130 -3.24 -0.78 -1.44
CA LEU A 130 -3.66 -1.29 -2.73
C LEU A 130 -2.76 -0.76 -3.85
N SER A 131 -2.57 0.55 -3.91
CA SER A 131 -1.76 1.16 -4.96
C SER A 131 -0.27 0.82 -4.82
N ALA A 132 0.34 1.01 -3.64
CA ALA A 132 1.74 0.70 -3.41
C ALA A 132 2.04 -0.79 -3.53
N GLY A 133 1.16 -1.66 -3.00
CA GLY A 133 1.29 -3.11 -3.07
C GLY A 133 1.26 -3.64 -4.49
N VAL A 134 0.28 -3.20 -5.29
CA VAL A 134 0.19 -3.58 -6.70
C VAL A 134 1.36 -3.00 -7.49
N ALA A 135 1.73 -1.74 -7.25
CA ALA A 135 2.87 -1.13 -7.94
C ALA A 135 4.16 -1.91 -7.66
N ALA A 136 4.48 -2.18 -6.39
CA ALA A 136 5.67 -2.94 -6.00
C ALA A 136 5.67 -4.34 -6.60
N LEU A 137 4.55 -5.05 -6.56
CA LEU A 137 4.43 -6.39 -7.15
C LEU A 137 4.75 -6.38 -8.65
N TYR A 138 4.19 -5.44 -9.41
CA TYR A 138 4.45 -5.34 -10.85
C TYR A 138 5.83 -4.77 -11.21
N THR A 139 6.51 -4.10 -10.28
CA THR A 139 7.90 -3.67 -10.48
C THR A 139 8.89 -4.85 -10.42
N ILE A 140 8.62 -5.88 -9.62
CA ILE A 140 9.58 -6.99 -9.39
C ILE A 140 9.15 -8.34 -9.96
N SER A 141 7.91 -8.47 -10.43
CA SER A 141 7.36 -9.74 -10.90
C SER A 141 7.81 -10.15 -12.31
N TYR A 142 8.72 -9.39 -12.93
CA TYR A 142 9.31 -9.79 -14.20
C TYR A 142 9.99 -11.18 -14.06
N GLY A 143 9.52 -12.15 -14.84
CA GLY A 143 9.99 -13.53 -14.80
C GLY A 143 9.43 -14.39 -13.66
N TRP A 144 8.52 -13.90 -12.83
CA TRP A 144 7.85 -14.73 -11.81
C TRP A 144 6.74 -15.57 -12.43
N PRO A 145 6.42 -16.76 -11.90
CA PRO A 145 5.26 -17.53 -12.35
C PRO A 145 3.96 -16.74 -12.16
N ALA A 146 3.09 -16.75 -13.17
CA ALA A 146 1.80 -16.05 -13.14
C ALA A 146 0.97 -16.41 -11.89
N SER A 147 1.01 -17.69 -11.45
CA SER A 147 0.33 -18.14 -10.24
C SER A 147 0.77 -17.37 -8.97
N THR A 148 2.04 -17.02 -8.86
CA THR A 148 2.56 -16.25 -7.71
C THR A 148 2.01 -14.83 -7.72
N VAL A 149 2.01 -14.18 -8.88
CA VAL A 149 1.47 -12.81 -9.04
C VAL A 149 -0.02 -12.79 -8.74
N VAL A 150 -0.78 -13.77 -9.23
CA VAL A 150 -2.22 -13.90 -8.99
C VAL A 150 -2.54 -14.10 -7.51
N VAL A 151 -1.81 -14.98 -6.81
CA VAL A 151 -2.00 -15.21 -5.37
C VAL A 151 -1.66 -13.97 -4.54
N LEU A 152 -0.60 -13.24 -4.91
CA LEU A 152 -0.23 -12.00 -4.22
C LEU A 152 -1.24 -10.88 -4.50
N MET A 153 -1.76 -10.77 -5.72
CA MET A 153 -2.85 -9.85 -6.06
C MET A 153 -4.12 -10.16 -5.26
N TRP A 154 -4.47 -11.44 -5.14
CA TRP A 154 -5.56 -11.89 -4.29
C TRP A 154 -5.36 -11.48 -2.83
N LEU A 155 -4.16 -11.68 -2.28
CA LEU A 155 -3.82 -11.32 -0.90
C LEU A 155 -3.91 -9.81 -0.66
N ILE A 156 -3.40 -8.99 -1.60
CA ILE A 156 -3.49 -7.53 -1.54
C ILE A 156 -4.95 -7.07 -1.57
N GLY A 157 -5.76 -7.66 -2.46
CA GLY A 157 -7.20 -7.41 -2.52
C GLY A 157 -7.89 -7.76 -1.21
N PHE A 158 -7.72 -9.00 -0.75
CA PHE A 158 -8.27 -9.49 0.52
C PHE A 158 -7.93 -8.56 1.69
N ALA A 159 -6.65 -8.19 1.85
CA ALA A 159 -6.20 -7.34 2.94
C ALA A 159 -6.83 -5.95 2.90
N THR A 160 -6.92 -5.34 1.71
CA THR A 160 -7.44 -3.97 1.57
C THR A 160 -8.95 -3.90 1.78
N ALA A 161 -9.72 -4.87 1.27
CA ALA A 161 -11.15 -4.97 1.58
C ALA A 161 -11.39 -5.27 3.06
N HIS A 162 -10.65 -6.21 3.65
CA HIS A 162 -10.81 -6.57 5.05
C HIS A 162 -10.62 -5.36 5.95
N HIS A 163 -9.58 -4.56 5.68
CA HIS A 163 -9.27 -3.35 6.43
C HIS A 163 -10.38 -2.29 6.34
N VAL A 164 -10.94 -2.07 5.15
CA VAL A 164 -12.04 -1.12 4.94
C VAL A 164 -13.32 -1.61 5.61
N LEU A 165 -13.72 -2.86 5.36
CA LEU A 165 -14.95 -3.45 5.87
C LEU A 165 -14.96 -3.58 7.40
N ALA A 166 -13.80 -3.78 8.02
CA ALA A 166 -13.66 -3.75 9.47
C ALA A 166 -14.07 -2.40 10.09
N SER A 167 -14.03 -1.29 9.33
CA SER A 167 -14.52 0.01 9.81
C SER A 167 -16.05 0.17 9.76
N TYR A 168 -16.76 -0.77 9.11
CA TYR A 168 -18.20 -0.74 8.90
C TYR A 168 -19.01 -1.65 9.82
N ASN A 169 -18.38 -2.29 10.81
CA ASN A 169 -19.00 -3.32 11.64
C ASN A 169 -19.74 -4.37 10.80
N GLU A 170 -19.23 -4.67 9.61
CA GLU A 170 -19.85 -5.60 8.70
C GLU A 170 -19.86 -7.02 9.29
N THR A 171 -20.99 -7.69 9.16
CA THR A 171 -21.20 -9.06 9.63
C THR A 171 -20.43 -10.08 8.78
N HIS A 172 -20.37 -9.87 7.46
CA HIS A 172 -19.79 -10.81 6.50
C HIS A 172 -18.43 -10.34 5.94
N ILE A 173 -17.59 -9.72 6.79
CA ILE A 173 -16.29 -9.16 6.38
C ILE A 173 -15.45 -10.19 5.60
N LEU A 174 -15.36 -11.42 6.13
CA LEU A 174 -14.50 -12.45 5.54
C LEU A 174 -14.96 -12.83 4.13
N PHE A 175 -16.27 -13.04 3.94
CA PHE A 175 -16.83 -13.40 2.64
C PHE A 175 -16.62 -12.30 1.60
N LEU A 176 -16.95 -11.05 1.93
CA LEU A 176 -16.78 -9.91 1.02
C LEU A 176 -15.30 -9.63 0.71
N SER A 177 -14.41 -9.82 1.69
CA SER A 177 -12.97 -9.66 1.47
C SER A 177 -12.40 -10.73 0.55
N LEU A 178 -12.86 -11.98 0.69
CA LEU A 178 -12.47 -13.07 -0.22
C LEU A 178 -12.97 -12.83 -1.64
N LEU A 179 -14.21 -12.34 -1.79
CA LEU A 179 -14.79 -12.00 -3.08
C LEU A 179 -13.99 -10.88 -3.76
N TRP A 180 -13.64 -9.82 -3.03
CA TRP A 180 -12.81 -8.76 -3.56
C TRP A 180 -11.39 -9.24 -3.90
N GLY A 181 -10.80 -10.10 -3.06
CA GLY A 181 -9.54 -10.78 -3.36
C GLY A 181 -9.62 -11.56 -4.68
N LEU A 182 -10.71 -12.28 -4.93
CA LEU A 182 -10.91 -13.02 -6.18
C LEU A 182 -10.95 -12.10 -7.40
N VAL A 183 -11.74 -11.01 -7.34
CA VAL A 183 -11.77 -9.99 -8.42
C VAL A 183 -10.38 -9.44 -8.68
N MET A 184 -9.62 -9.17 -7.62
CA MET A 184 -8.24 -8.69 -7.71
C MET A 184 -7.28 -9.73 -8.31
N ALA A 185 -7.50 -11.01 -8.05
CA ALA A 185 -6.75 -12.11 -8.64
C ALA A 185 -6.94 -12.17 -10.16
N GLU A 186 -8.18 -12.09 -10.62
CA GLU A 186 -8.54 -12.09 -12.05
C GLU A 186 -7.97 -10.87 -12.77
N LEU A 187 -8.12 -9.67 -12.18
CA LEU A 187 -7.48 -8.46 -12.69
C LEU A 187 -5.96 -8.59 -12.73
N GLY A 188 -5.37 -9.25 -11.73
CA GLY A 188 -3.95 -9.58 -11.67
C GLY A 188 -3.50 -10.51 -12.80
N TRP A 189 -4.28 -11.54 -13.11
CA TRP A 189 -3.96 -12.45 -14.20
C TRP A 189 -3.99 -11.75 -15.57
N LEU A 190 -5.01 -10.92 -15.81
CA LEU A 190 -5.11 -10.11 -17.03
C LEU A 190 -3.95 -9.12 -17.13
N ALA A 191 -3.67 -8.43 -16.02
CA ALA A 191 -2.58 -7.47 -15.94
C ALA A 191 -1.21 -8.12 -16.18
N TYR A 192 -0.96 -9.32 -15.68
CA TYR A 192 0.31 -10.04 -15.90
C TYR A 192 0.67 -10.17 -17.40
N HIS A 193 -0.32 -10.34 -18.27
CA HIS A 193 -0.09 -10.48 -19.72
C HIS A 193 -0.12 -9.14 -20.48
N TRP A 194 -0.70 -8.09 -19.90
CA TRP A 194 -0.90 -6.78 -20.55
C TRP A 194 -0.42 -5.60 -19.69
N THR A 195 0.67 -5.79 -18.94
CA THR A 195 1.21 -4.73 -18.09
C THR A 195 1.93 -3.67 -18.93
N ILE A 196 1.58 -2.42 -18.64
CA ILE A 196 2.29 -1.23 -19.11
C ILE A 196 2.73 -0.47 -17.87
N ALA A 197 4.01 -0.10 -17.81
CA ALA A 197 4.56 0.74 -16.75
C ALA A 197 5.07 2.07 -17.33
N TYR A 198 4.83 3.16 -16.60
CA TYR A 198 5.29 4.49 -16.98
C TYR A 198 6.49 4.90 -16.14
N SER A 199 7.53 5.46 -16.76
CA SER A 199 8.66 6.06 -16.05
C SER A 199 8.32 7.48 -15.58
N LEU A 200 8.43 7.74 -14.27
CA LEU A 200 8.16 9.05 -13.69
C LEU A 200 9.44 9.89 -13.63
N GLY A 201 9.75 10.62 -14.71
CA GLY A 201 10.89 11.55 -14.80
C GLY A 201 12.28 10.92 -14.70
N SER A 202 12.37 9.63 -14.39
CA SER A 202 13.58 8.82 -14.27
C SER A 202 13.25 7.36 -14.54
N GLU A 203 14.18 6.60 -15.11
CA GLU A 203 14.00 5.15 -15.35
C GLU A 203 13.86 4.34 -14.05
N SER A 204 14.27 4.91 -12.91
CA SER A 204 14.24 4.24 -11.61
C SER A 204 12.85 4.13 -10.96
N VAL A 205 11.93 5.03 -11.32
CA VAL A 205 10.59 5.08 -10.71
C VAL A 205 9.56 4.68 -11.75
N LEU A 206 9.15 3.42 -11.68
CA LEU A 206 8.13 2.85 -12.53
C LEU A 206 6.77 2.90 -11.83
N LEU A 207 5.76 3.39 -12.55
CA LEU A 207 4.37 3.37 -12.12
C LEU A 207 3.58 2.40 -13.02
N PRO A 208 3.33 1.16 -12.56
CA PRO A 208 2.50 0.21 -13.30
C PRO A 208 1.07 0.75 -13.44
N ARG A 209 0.56 0.81 -14.68
CA ARG A 209 -0.80 1.30 -14.97
C ARG A 209 -1.87 0.58 -14.15
N VAL A 210 -1.66 -0.72 -13.94
CA VAL A 210 -2.53 -1.63 -13.19
C VAL A 210 -2.79 -1.11 -11.78
N SER A 211 -1.77 -0.55 -11.12
CA SER A 211 -1.90 0.02 -9.77
C SER A 211 -2.91 1.18 -9.73
N LEU A 212 -2.84 2.09 -10.71
CA LEU A 212 -3.81 3.19 -10.83
C LEU A 212 -5.22 2.67 -11.12
N THR A 213 -5.37 1.75 -12.09
CA THR A 213 -6.67 1.22 -12.48
C THR A 213 -7.38 0.54 -11.31
N VAL A 214 -6.65 -0.34 -10.61
CA VAL A 214 -7.17 -1.05 -9.44
C VAL A 214 -7.53 -0.07 -8.31
N LEU A 215 -6.70 0.93 -8.05
CA LEU A 215 -6.98 1.96 -7.04
C LEU A 215 -8.31 2.66 -7.32
N CYS A 216 -8.53 3.06 -8.57
CA CYS A 216 -9.76 3.76 -8.94
C CYS A 216 -10.99 2.84 -8.88
N ILE A 217 -10.87 1.58 -9.30
CA ILE A 217 -11.96 0.59 -9.13
C ILE A 217 -12.28 0.39 -7.65
N GLY A 218 -11.26 0.20 -6.81
CA GLY A 218 -11.41 0.07 -5.36
C GLY A 218 -12.06 1.30 -4.72
N PHE A 219 -11.71 2.50 -5.19
CA PHE A 219 -12.32 3.76 -4.75
C PHE A 219 -13.81 3.82 -5.10
N ILE A 220 -14.21 3.51 -6.34
CA ILE A 220 -15.64 3.44 -6.71
C ILE A 220 -16.37 2.44 -5.82
N LEU A 221 -15.82 1.24 -5.64
CA LEU A 221 -16.47 0.20 -4.84
C LEU A 221 -16.63 0.61 -3.38
N GLN A 222 -15.62 1.26 -2.79
CA GLN A 222 -15.73 1.81 -1.45
C GLN A 222 -16.84 2.87 -1.36
N GLN A 223 -16.95 3.77 -2.35
CA GLN A 223 -18.03 4.77 -2.40
C GLN A 223 -19.41 4.13 -2.58
N CYS A 224 -19.53 3.10 -3.42
CA CYS A 224 -20.76 2.33 -3.58
C CYS A 224 -21.18 1.68 -2.25
N TYR A 225 -20.23 1.06 -1.55
CA TYR A 225 -20.47 0.44 -0.25
C TYR A 225 -20.83 1.49 0.82
N ASP A 226 -20.16 2.64 0.80
CA ASP A 226 -20.45 3.76 1.71
C ASP A 226 -21.88 4.28 1.55
N SER A 227 -22.33 4.47 0.30
CA SER A 227 -23.71 4.86 -0.02
C SER A 227 -24.71 3.80 0.41
N TYR A 228 -24.43 2.52 0.13
CA TYR A 228 -25.29 1.40 0.56
C TYR A 228 -25.42 1.34 2.09
N TYR A 229 -24.31 1.47 2.83
CA TYR A 229 -24.31 1.43 4.29
C TYR A 229 -25.22 2.52 4.90
N HIS A 230 -25.17 3.75 4.39
CA HIS A 230 -25.94 4.87 4.93
C HIS A 230 -27.39 4.93 4.43
N HIS A 231 -27.68 4.36 3.25
CA HIS A 231 -28.95 4.58 2.58
C HIS A 231 -29.72 3.31 2.20
N GLN A 232 -29.13 2.13 2.45
CA GLN A 232 -29.65 0.81 2.05
C GLN A 232 -29.91 0.66 0.55
N LYS A 233 -29.42 1.63 -0.24
CA LYS A 233 -29.45 1.65 -1.70
C LYS A 233 -28.27 2.48 -2.20
N ILE A 234 -27.77 2.09 -3.36
CA ILE A 234 -26.70 2.77 -4.06
C ILE A 234 -27.31 4.01 -4.75
N ARG A 235 -27.05 5.22 -4.24
CA ARG A 235 -27.60 6.45 -4.81
C ARG A 235 -26.68 6.99 -5.90
N GLY A 236 -27.25 7.26 -7.08
CA GLY A 236 -26.49 7.83 -8.20
C GLY A 236 -25.78 9.15 -7.85
N ASN A 237 -26.39 9.97 -6.99
CA ASN A 237 -25.81 11.26 -6.58
C ASN A 237 -24.48 11.12 -5.81
N ASP A 238 -24.31 10.02 -5.07
CA ASP A 238 -23.10 9.80 -4.26
C ASP A 238 -21.94 9.24 -5.11
N ILE A 239 -22.26 8.71 -6.30
CA ILE A 239 -21.36 7.85 -7.09
C ILE A 239 -21.00 8.49 -8.42
N ILE A 240 -21.85 9.34 -8.99
CA ILE A 240 -21.61 9.94 -10.30
C ILE A 240 -20.29 10.72 -10.34
N LEU A 241 -20.00 11.48 -9.29
CA LEU A 241 -18.76 12.26 -9.20
C LEU A 241 -17.52 11.35 -9.01
N PRO A 242 -17.50 10.36 -8.08
CA PRO A 242 -16.44 9.36 -8.01
C PRO A 242 -16.19 8.59 -9.31
N VAL A 243 -17.24 8.25 -10.05
CA VAL A 243 -17.13 7.54 -11.34
C VAL A 243 -16.51 8.45 -12.39
N LEU A 244 -16.98 9.68 -12.54
CA LEU A 244 -16.38 10.64 -13.48
C LEU A 244 -14.92 10.92 -13.15
N PHE A 245 -14.59 11.07 -11.87
CA PHE A 245 -13.22 11.25 -11.41
C PHE A 245 -12.34 10.05 -11.76
N THR A 246 -12.84 8.84 -11.54
CA THR A 246 -12.14 7.59 -11.88
C THR A 246 -11.91 7.45 -13.38
N ILE A 247 -12.94 7.66 -14.21
CA ILE A 247 -12.82 7.61 -15.67
C ILE A 247 -11.79 8.65 -16.13
N SER A 248 -11.85 9.86 -15.58
CA SER A 248 -10.88 10.92 -15.88
C SER A 248 -9.45 10.47 -15.55
N ILE A 249 -9.20 9.86 -14.39
CA ILE A 249 -7.86 9.37 -14.05
C ILE A 249 -7.41 8.24 -14.98
N ILE A 250 -8.26 7.24 -15.21
CA ILE A 250 -7.92 6.05 -16.02
C ILE A 250 -7.62 6.42 -17.47
N VAL A 251 -8.23 7.49 -17.99
CA VAL A 251 -8.02 7.95 -19.38
C VAL A 251 -6.91 9.01 -19.45
N ILE A 252 -7.06 10.10 -18.69
CA ILE A 252 -6.20 11.28 -18.83
C ILE A 252 -4.79 10.99 -18.34
N VAL A 253 -4.61 10.31 -17.20
CA VAL A 253 -3.26 10.10 -16.63
C VAL A 253 -2.39 9.26 -17.58
N PRO A 254 -2.83 8.10 -18.11
CA PRO A 254 -2.11 7.40 -19.16
C PRO A 254 -1.78 8.23 -20.39
N ILE A 255 -2.73 9.05 -20.89
CA ILE A 255 -2.51 9.90 -22.06
C ILE A 255 -1.42 10.93 -21.77
N VAL A 256 -1.53 11.64 -20.65
CA VAL A 256 -0.54 12.65 -20.24
C VAL A 256 0.83 12.01 -20.05
N LEU A 257 0.90 10.86 -19.38
CA LEU A 257 2.17 10.16 -19.17
C LEU A 257 2.79 9.67 -20.48
N ASN A 258 1.98 9.22 -21.44
CA ASN A 258 2.46 8.87 -22.79
C ASN A 258 2.91 10.09 -23.62
N LEU A 259 2.33 11.27 -23.37
CA LEU A 259 2.70 12.51 -24.07
C LEU A 259 3.94 13.20 -23.46
N TRP A 260 4.06 13.18 -22.13
CA TRP A 260 5.13 13.85 -21.39
C TRP A 260 6.41 13.01 -21.26
N GLY A 261 6.27 11.72 -20.99
CA GLY A 261 7.38 10.79 -21.08
C GLY A 261 7.32 10.19 -22.46
N GLY A 262 8.32 10.41 -23.33
CA GLY A 262 8.49 9.61 -24.54
C GLY A 262 8.54 8.14 -24.11
N ALA A 263 7.39 7.48 -24.12
CA ALA A 263 7.20 6.24 -23.39
C ALA A 263 7.91 5.15 -24.18
N ASN A 264 9.11 4.78 -23.72
CA ASN A 264 9.59 3.42 -23.90
C ASN A 264 8.57 2.54 -23.16
N VAL A 265 7.49 2.16 -23.84
CA VAL A 265 6.58 1.12 -23.38
C VAL A 265 7.43 -0.12 -23.28
N THR A 266 7.92 -0.41 -22.08
CA THR A 266 8.53 -1.69 -21.76
C THR A 266 7.36 -2.66 -21.67
N ILE A 267 7.00 -3.23 -22.82
CA ILE A 267 6.11 -4.38 -22.85
C ILE A 267 6.90 -5.49 -22.17
N GLY A 268 6.50 -5.84 -20.95
CA GLY A 268 7.04 -7.02 -20.30
C GLY A 268 6.57 -8.26 -21.05
N ILE A 269 7.38 -8.72 -22.00
CA ILE A 269 7.46 -10.11 -22.43
C ILE A 269 8.87 -10.60 -22.09
#